data_AF-A0A2G5LFZ5-F1
#
_entry.id   AF-A0A2G5LFZ5-F1
#
_cell.length_a   1.000
_cell.length_b   1.000
_cell.length_c   1.000
_cell.angle_alpha   90.00
_cell.angle_beta   90.00
_cell.angle_gamma   90.00
#
_symmetry.space_group_name_H-M   'P 1'
#
loop_
_entity.id
_entity.type
_entity.pdbx_description
1 polymer ?
#
loop_
_entity_poly.entity_id
_entity_poly.type
_entity_poly.pdbx_seq_one_letter_code
_entity_poly.pdbx_strand_id
1 'polypeptide(L)'
;MTPDWNWFFSTLSQSTAAIVGIIGAFIIAKIFANQASFNEKNNRMKSFIVESRKILDKIDTIDFDWYNRETNSAAHSSADREIAKFKQEESSEVSDEMLLEIYEEANFSVLSERGPILDKLREKVNNVCHQNLERRLRKEAADRAREQSNSGQLTGLAQINALMRANTSLFDIDTRQTVLNVPGLSPPWIPLQKEWDLITVCHLEAKHHARVVSDFLESVKGNPESPPQITWSLLMVGLIFLTGVIYPLTFMPAVSLPTFIFPWAELSNAFLSVKGALLSLLAASFSFVFLMFTRTNISMKYAAEQIGELEKLADVKNYSAYFRYLAQRSAE
;
A
#
# COMPACT_ATOMS: atom_id res chain seq x y z
N MET A 1 9.45 -78.04 10.18
CA MET A 1 9.80 -77.08 9.11
C MET A 1 10.40 -75.86 9.77
N THR A 2 11.71 -75.67 9.66
CA THR A 2 12.33 -74.41 10.08
C THR A 2 11.94 -73.33 9.08
N PRO A 3 11.33 -72.19 9.50
CA PRO A 3 11.07 -71.10 8.58
C PRO A 3 12.38 -70.63 7.95
N ASP A 4 12.40 -70.50 6.62
CA ASP A 4 13.54 -69.96 5.90
C ASP A 4 13.59 -68.44 6.13
N TRP A 5 14.34 -68.03 7.15
CA TRP A 5 14.54 -66.63 7.51
C TRP A 5 15.16 -65.82 6.36
N ASN A 6 15.92 -66.45 5.46
CA ASN A 6 16.44 -65.77 4.28
C ASN A 6 15.32 -65.42 3.30
N TRP A 7 14.37 -66.33 3.10
CA TRP A 7 13.19 -66.04 2.29
C TRP A 7 12.36 -64.90 2.89
N PHE A 8 12.09 -64.95 4.20
CA PHE A 8 11.33 -63.90 4.90
C PHE A 8 11.99 -62.52 4.78
N PHE A 9 13.27 -62.39 5.14
CA PHE A 9 13.97 -61.10 5.04
C PHE A 9 14.10 -60.63 3.59
N SER A 10 14.21 -61.55 2.61
CA SER A 10 14.34 -61.19 1.19
C SER A 10 13.04 -60.60 0.67
N THR A 11 11.92 -61.29 0.93
CA THR A 11 10.60 -60.83 0.54
C THR A 11 10.19 -59.55 1.28
N LEU A 12 10.57 -59.40 2.56
CA LEU A 12 10.34 -58.17 3.32
C LEU A 12 11.12 -56.98 2.74
N SER A 13 12.41 -57.15 2.44
CA SER A 13 13.22 -56.08 1.86
C SER A 13 12.80 -55.72 0.45
N GLN A 14 12.43 -56.70 -0.38
CA GLN A 14 11.94 -56.45 -1.74
C GLN A 14 10.60 -55.71 -1.74
N SER A 15 9.63 -56.15 -0.92
CA SER A 15 8.34 -55.47 -0.80
C SER A 15 8.48 -54.06 -0.22
N THR A 16 9.32 -53.88 0.80
CA THR A 16 9.59 -52.56 1.38
C THR A 16 10.29 -51.63 0.39
N ALA A 17 11.27 -52.14 -0.37
CA ALA A 17 11.94 -51.36 -1.41
C ALA A 17 10.96 -50.91 -2.52
N ALA A 18 10.01 -51.77 -2.91
CA ALA A 18 8.97 -51.41 -3.87
C ALA A 18 8.06 -50.30 -3.35
N ILE A 19 7.61 -50.39 -2.09
CA ILE A 19 6.77 -49.35 -1.45
C ILE A 19 7.54 -48.02 -1.35
N VAL A 20 8.78 -48.05 -0.90
CA VAL A 20 9.67 -46.88 -0.83
C VAL A 20 9.87 -46.27 -2.22
N GLY A 21 10.05 -47.08 -3.26
CA GLY A 21 10.19 -46.63 -4.63
C GLY A 21 8.96 -45.87 -5.14
N ILE A 22 7.76 -46.41 -4.90
CA ILE A 22 6.48 -45.79 -5.33
C ILE A 22 6.25 -44.47 -4.58
N ILE A 23 6.36 -44.49 -3.25
CA ILE A 23 6.12 -43.28 -2.43
C ILE A 23 7.20 -42.24 -2.71
N GLY A 24 8.47 -42.66 -2.80
CA GLY A 24 9.59 -41.78 -3.11
C GLY A 24 9.43 -41.09 -4.46
N ALA A 25 9.04 -41.83 -5.51
CA ALA A 25 8.78 -41.25 -6.83
C ALA A 25 7.67 -40.19 -6.79
N PHE A 26 6.57 -40.46 -6.06
CA PHE A 26 5.47 -39.51 -5.91
C PHE A 26 5.91 -38.23 -5.18
N ILE A 27 6.65 -38.36 -4.08
CA ILE A 27 7.17 -37.21 -3.33
C ILE A 27 8.12 -36.37 -4.19
N ILE A 28 9.04 -37.01 -4.91
CA ILE A 28 9.99 -36.32 -5.79
C ILE A 28 9.24 -35.56 -6.90
N ALA A 29 8.25 -36.20 -7.54
CA ALA A 29 7.43 -35.55 -8.56
C ALA A 29 6.70 -34.33 -8.00
N LYS A 30 6.17 -34.43 -6.77
CA LYS A 30 5.52 -33.31 -6.08
C LYS A 30 6.51 -32.17 -5.78
N ILE A 31 7.73 -32.49 -5.36
CA ILE A 31 8.78 -31.49 -5.14
C ILE A 31 9.12 -30.75 -6.44
N PHE A 32 9.27 -31.45 -7.57
CA PHE A 32 9.53 -30.79 -8.85
C PHE A 32 8.38 -29.88 -9.29
N ALA A 33 7.13 -30.32 -9.12
CA ALA A 33 5.97 -29.49 -9.42
C ALA A 33 5.94 -28.22 -8.55
N ASN A 34 6.20 -28.36 -7.25
CA ASN A 34 6.29 -27.22 -6.34
C ASN A 34 7.46 -26.29 -6.69
N GLN A 35 8.61 -26.83 -7.11
CA GLN A 35 9.76 -26.04 -7.52
C GLN A 35 9.49 -25.21 -8.77
N ALA A 36 8.79 -25.76 -9.75
CA ALA A 36 8.37 -25.03 -10.94
C ALA A 36 7.43 -23.86 -10.56
N SER A 37 6.43 -24.13 -9.72
CA SER A 37 5.49 -23.10 -9.24
C SER A 37 6.19 -22.03 -8.39
N PHE A 38 7.10 -22.44 -7.51
CA PHE A 38 7.91 -21.53 -6.70
C PHE A 38 8.73 -20.58 -7.58
N ASN A 39 9.43 -21.12 -8.58
CA ASN A 39 10.25 -20.31 -9.49
C ASN A 39 9.39 -19.34 -10.31
N GLU A 40 8.23 -19.78 -10.79
CA GLU A 40 7.29 -18.92 -11.51
C GLU A 40 6.81 -17.76 -10.64
N LYS A 41 6.29 -18.06 -9.44
CA LYS A 41 5.81 -17.06 -8.49
C LYS A 41 6.94 -16.13 -8.04
N ASN A 42 8.14 -16.65 -7.78
CA ASN A 42 9.29 -15.84 -7.40
C ASN A 42 9.71 -14.86 -8.51
N ASN A 43 9.64 -15.28 -9.77
CA ASN A 43 9.88 -14.39 -10.90
C ASN A 43 8.77 -13.33 -11.04
N ARG A 44 7.50 -13.71 -10.84
CA ARG A 44 6.38 -12.76 -10.81
C ARG A 44 6.51 -11.74 -9.68
N MET A 45 6.96 -12.17 -8.50
CA MET A 45 7.22 -11.27 -7.38
C MET A 45 8.26 -10.22 -7.75
N LYS A 46 9.37 -10.64 -8.37
CA LYS A 46 10.39 -9.70 -8.87
C LYS A 46 9.84 -8.75 -9.94
N SER A 47 9.00 -9.23 -10.85
CA SER A 47 8.38 -8.34 -11.85
C SER A 47 7.46 -7.32 -11.22
N PHE A 48 6.70 -7.67 -10.17
CA PHE A 48 5.86 -6.71 -9.45
C PHE A 48 6.68 -5.62 -8.76
N ILE A 49 7.86 -5.96 -8.22
CA ILE A 49 8.78 -4.97 -7.63
C ILE A 49 9.35 -4.03 -8.71
N VAL A 50 9.69 -4.55 -9.89
CA VAL A 50 10.17 -3.70 -11.00
C VAL A 50 9.04 -2.79 -11.52
N GLU A 51 7.82 -3.33 -11.61
CA GLU A 51 6.66 -2.57 -12.06
C GLU A 51 6.26 -1.49 -11.06
N SER A 52 6.32 -1.75 -9.76
CA SER A 52 6.07 -0.72 -8.75
C SER A 52 7.08 0.41 -8.83
N ARG A 53 8.38 0.11 -9.05
CA ARG A 53 9.40 1.13 -9.28
C ARG A 53 9.08 2.00 -10.49
N LYS A 54 8.62 1.41 -11.59
CA LYS A 54 8.18 2.17 -12.77
C LYS A 54 7.02 3.11 -12.44
N ILE A 55 6.08 2.68 -11.61
CA ILE A 55 4.95 3.53 -11.17
C ILE A 55 5.46 4.66 -10.26
N LEU A 56 6.37 4.36 -9.33
CA LEU A 56 6.99 5.37 -8.46
C LEU A 56 7.78 6.41 -9.28
N ASP A 57 8.60 5.98 -10.23
CA ASP A 57 9.34 6.87 -11.12
C ASP A 57 8.39 7.79 -11.92
N LYS A 58 7.23 7.29 -12.36
CA LYS A 58 6.20 8.13 -13.00
C LYS A 58 5.60 9.14 -12.02
N ILE A 59 5.28 8.72 -10.80
CA ILE A 59 4.72 9.59 -9.76
C ILE A 59 5.71 10.72 -9.43
N ASP A 60 7.01 10.42 -9.36
CA ASP A 60 8.06 11.40 -9.09
C ASP A 60 8.19 12.48 -10.18
N THR A 61 7.69 12.22 -11.41
CA THR A 61 7.65 13.25 -12.46
C THR A 61 6.50 14.25 -12.30
N ILE A 62 5.52 13.95 -11.46
CA ILE A 62 4.32 14.78 -11.27
C ILE A 62 4.59 15.80 -10.17
N ASP A 63 4.43 17.08 -10.51
CA ASP A 63 4.52 18.16 -9.53
C ASP A 63 3.18 18.38 -8.83
N PHE A 64 2.93 17.56 -7.80
CA PHE A 64 1.73 17.65 -6.97
C PHE A 64 1.59 19.02 -6.27
N ASP A 65 2.70 19.66 -5.92
CA ASP A 65 2.70 20.94 -5.22
C ASP A 65 2.34 22.09 -6.16
N TRP A 66 2.86 22.08 -7.38
CA TRP A 66 2.44 23.00 -8.43
C TRP A 66 0.96 22.85 -8.74
N TYR A 67 0.48 21.62 -8.95
CA TYR A 67 -0.94 21.37 -9.21
C TYR A 67 -1.81 21.91 -8.07
N ASN A 68 -1.51 21.54 -6.82
CA ASN A 68 -2.25 22.01 -5.65
C ASN A 68 -2.24 23.52 -5.52
N ARG A 69 -1.08 24.17 -5.74
CA ARG A 69 -0.97 25.63 -5.65
C ARG A 69 -1.82 26.34 -6.70
N GLU A 70 -1.77 25.89 -7.95
CA GLU A 70 -2.51 26.52 -9.05
C GLU A 70 -4.03 26.25 -8.95
N THR A 71 -4.45 25.04 -8.55
CA THR A 71 -5.86 24.75 -8.32
C THR A 71 -6.39 25.53 -7.12
N ASN A 72 -5.66 25.58 -6.02
CA ASN A 72 -6.11 26.29 -4.81
C ASN A 72 -6.09 27.81 -5.00
N SER A 73 -5.17 28.37 -5.79
CA SER A 73 -5.16 29.81 -6.09
C SER A 73 -6.37 30.23 -6.95
N ALA A 74 -6.73 29.41 -7.93
CA ALA A 74 -7.94 29.57 -8.72
C ALA A 74 -9.20 29.42 -7.85
N ALA A 75 -9.24 28.40 -6.99
CA ALA A 75 -10.35 28.17 -6.06
C ALA A 75 -10.51 29.32 -5.05
N HIS A 76 -9.42 29.86 -4.50
CA HIS A 76 -9.48 31.03 -3.64
C HIS A 76 -10.04 32.26 -4.36
N SER A 77 -9.71 32.45 -5.65
CA SER A 77 -10.26 33.54 -6.44
C SER A 77 -11.77 33.39 -6.68
N SER A 78 -12.26 32.15 -6.83
CA SER A 78 -13.68 31.84 -6.91
C SER A 78 -14.38 32.03 -5.56
N ALA A 79 -13.79 31.53 -4.48
CA ALA A 79 -14.28 31.74 -3.12
C ALA A 79 -14.38 33.24 -2.78
N ASP A 80 -13.39 34.05 -3.17
CA ASP A 80 -13.43 35.50 -2.97
C ASP A 80 -14.61 36.16 -3.70
N ARG A 81 -15.05 35.61 -4.84
CA ARG A 81 -16.25 36.08 -5.55
C ARG A 81 -17.53 35.70 -4.81
N GLU A 82 -17.63 34.47 -4.31
CA GLU A 82 -18.78 34.04 -3.51
C GLU A 82 -18.86 34.83 -2.19
N ILE A 83 -17.73 35.00 -1.51
CA ILE A 83 -17.60 35.88 -0.33
C ILE A 83 -18.04 37.31 -0.66
N ALA A 84 -17.72 37.83 -1.84
CA ALA A 84 -18.16 39.16 -2.26
C ALA A 84 -19.65 39.25 -2.64
N LYS A 85 -20.31 38.12 -2.98
CA LYS A 85 -21.76 38.06 -3.19
C LYS A 85 -22.54 38.09 -1.89
N PHE A 86 -21.92 37.77 -0.74
CA PHE A 86 -22.47 38.08 0.58
C PHE A 86 -22.51 39.60 0.78
N LYS A 87 -23.47 40.24 0.12
CA LYS A 87 -23.81 41.64 0.28
C LYS A 87 -24.96 41.76 1.26
N GLN A 88 -24.62 42.45 2.35
CA GLN A 88 -25.46 43.36 3.13
C GLN A 88 -26.54 42.82 4.06
N GLU A 89 -27.00 41.58 3.93
CA GLU A 89 -28.02 41.02 4.82
C GLU A 89 -27.60 39.67 5.36
N GLU A 90 -27.77 39.53 6.68
CA GLU A 90 -27.70 38.31 7.48
C GLU A 90 -26.33 37.82 7.98
N SER A 91 -26.30 37.76 9.32
CA SER A 91 -25.36 37.14 10.24
C SER A 91 -24.03 37.86 10.54
N SER A 92 -23.88 38.18 11.84
CA SER A 92 -22.64 38.58 12.49
C SER A 92 -21.73 37.39 12.83
N GLU A 93 -22.18 36.15 12.63
CA GLU A 93 -21.44 34.94 12.98
C GLU A 93 -21.21 34.06 11.75
N VAL A 94 -19.96 33.64 11.58
CA VAL A 94 -19.54 32.67 10.56
C VAL A 94 -20.01 31.29 11.02
N SER A 95 -21.07 30.78 10.40
CA SER A 95 -21.49 29.39 10.60
C SER A 95 -20.53 28.44 9.87
N ASP A 96 -20.19 27.32 10.51
CA ASP A 96 -19.38 26.27 9.89
C ASP A 96 -20.05 25.67 8.65
N GLU A 97 -21.39 25.69 8.58
CA GLU A 97 -22.15 25.26 7.41
C GLU A 97 -21.92 26.18 6.19
N MET A 98 -21.83 27.49 6.41
CA MET A 98 -21.55 28.47 5.36
C MET A 98 -20.11 28.31 4.80
N LEU A 99 -19.15 27.98 5.66
CA LEU A 99 -17.77 27.72 5.22
C LEU A 99 -17.65 26.45 4.36
N LEU A 100 -18.45 25.43 4.68
CA LEU A 100 -18.50 24.20 3.89
C LEU A 100 -19.14 24.43 2.52
N GLU A 101 -20.22 25.21 2.45
CA GLU A 101 -20.88 25.56 1.17
C GLU A 101 -19.92 26.31 0.24
N ILE A 102 -19.22 27.33 0.75
CA ILE A 102 -18.20 28.07 -0.02
C ILE A 102 -17.05 27.14 -0.45
N TYR A 103 -16.65 26.20 0.41
CA TYR A 103 -15.61 25.23 0.10
C TYR A 103 -16.02 24.28 -1.04
N GLU A 104 -17.27 23.80 -1.03
CA GLU A 104 -17.80 22.92 -2.06
C GLU A 104 -17.96 23.63 -3.40
N GLU A 105 -18.46 24.86 -3.41
CA GLU A 105 -18.64 25.65 -4.64
C GLU A 105 -17.31 26.11 -5.28
N ALA A 106 -16.29 26.39 -4.47
CA ALA A 106 -15.03 26.95 -4.94
C ALA A 106 -14.11 25.95 -5.67
N ASN A 107 -14.43 24.64 -5.69
CA ASN A 107 -13.65 23.60 -6.36
C ASN A 107 -12.16 23.54 -5.93
N PHE A 108 -11.90 23.50 -4.62
CA PHE A 108 -10.54 23.28 -4.10
C PHE A 108 -9.95 21.92 -4.53
N SER A 109 -8.62 21.85 -4.60
CA SER A 109 -7.92 20.63 -5.01
C SER A 109 -8.29 19.44 -4.13
N VAL A 110 -8.60 18.32 -4.78
CA VAL A 110 -8.93 17.04 -4.11
C VAL A 110 -7.72 16.45 -3.36
N LEU A 111 -6.52 16.90 -3.69
CA LEU A 111 -5.25 16.38 -3.16
C LEU A 111 -4.70 17.22 -2.00
N SER A 112 -5.43 18.25 -1.55
CA SER A 112 -5.03 19.14 -0.47
C SER A 112 -5.77 18.84 0.84
N GLU A 113 -5.14 19.14 1.97
CA GLU A 113 -5.76 19.01 3.29
C GLU A 113 -6.87 20.05 3.48
N ARG A 114 -8.05 19.59 3.94
CA ARG A 114 -9.23 20.45 4.16
C ARG A 114 -9.02 21.50 5.26
N GLY A 115 -8.37 21.11 6.37
CA GLY A 115 -8.18 21.96 7.56
C GLY A 115 -7.56 23.34 7.26
N PRO A 116 -6.33 23.42 6.72
CA PRO A 116 -5.68 24.69 6.47
C PRO A 116 -6.40 25.56 5.43
N ILE A 117 -7.20 24.98 4.54
CA ILE A 117 -8.03 25.72 3.58
C ILE A 117 -9.23 26.36 4.30
N LEU A 118 -9.92 25.61 5.15
CA LEU A 118 -11.05 26.12 5.93
C LEU A 118 -10.63 27.21 6.92
N ASP A 119 -9.45 27.09 7.54
CA ASP A 119 -8.92 28.13 8.43
C ASP A 119 -8.69 29.45 7.69
N LYS A 120 -8.09 29.38 6.49
CA LYS A 120 -7.88 30.57 5.63
C LYS A 120 -9.21 31.17 5.14
N LEU A 121 -10.19 30.33 4.82
CA LEU A 121 -11.53 30.81 4.44
C LEU A 121 -12.21 31.49 5.63
N ARG A 122 -12.14 30.91 6.82
CA ARG A 122 -12.67 31.50 8.05
C ARG A 122 -12.07 32.87 8.32
N GLU A 123 -10.75 33.01 8.21
CA GLU A 123 -10.07 34.30 8.36
C GLU A 123 -10.57 35.34 7.33
N LYS A 124 -10.68 34.94 6.05
CA LYS A 124 -11.16 35.83 4.99
C LYS A 124 -12.62 36.26 5.20
N VAL A 125 -13.51 35.33 5.53
CA VAL A 125 -14.92 35.61 5.79
C VAL A 125 -15.07 36.54 7.00
N ASN A 126 -14.33 36.28 8.09
CA ASN A 126 -14.30 37.16 9.26
C ASN A 126 -13.86 38.57 8.88
N ASN A 127 -12.79 38.72 8.10
CA ASN A 127 -12.28 40.02 7.66
C ASN A 127 -13.31 40.79 6.82
N VAL A 128 -13.99 40.12 5.89
CA VAL A 128 -15.04 40.74 5.06
C VAL A 128 -16.27 41.11 5.89
N CYS A 129 -16.68 40.26 6.84
CA CYS A 129 -17.78 40.56 7.75
C CYS A 129 -17.47 41.78 8.62
N HIS A 130 -16.27 41.85 9.22
CA HIS A 130 -15.79 43.01 9.98
C HIS A 130 -15.79 44.29 9.12
N GLN A 131 -15.27 44.25 7.90
CA GLN A 131 -15.26 45.41 7.01
C GLN A 131 -16.68 45.87 6.61
N ASN A 132 -17.60 44.93 6.40
CA ASN A 132 -18.99 45.23 6.10
C ASN A 132 -19.71 45.85 7.30
N LEU A 133 -19.46 45.35 8.52
CA LEU A 133 -19.99 45.92 9.75
C LEU A 133 -19.50 47.37 9.96
N GLU A 134 -18.20 47.63 9.78
CA GLU A 134 -17.66 49.00 9.87
C GLU A 134 -18.30 49.94 8.84
N ARG A 135 -18.49 49.47 7.61
CA ARG A 135 -19.17 50.26 6.56
C ARG A 135 -20.61 50.57 6.92
N ARG A 136 -21.35 49.62 7.52
CA ARG A 136 -22.73 49.86 8.01
C ARG A 136 -22.75 50.91 9.11
N LEU A 137 -21.90 50.77 10.12
CA LEU A 137 -21.80 51.73 11.23
C LEU A 137 -21.45 53.14 10.73
N ARG A 138 -20.52 53.25 9.77
CA ARG A 138 -20.17 54.54 9.14
C ARG A 138 -21.32 55.14 8.34
N LYS A 139 -22.08 54.33 7.59
CA LYS A 139 -23.27 54.79 6.85
C LYS A 139 -24.36 55.26 7.82
N GLU A 140 -24.69 54.47 8.83
CA GLU A 140 -25.69 54.85 9.84
C GLU A 140 -25.27 56.11 10.61
N ALA A 141 -23.99 56.26 10.97
CA ALA A 141 -23.50 57.48 11.60
C ALA A 141 -23.59 58.70 10.67
N ALA A 142 -23.29 58.53 9.38
CA ALA A 142 -23.43 59.58 8.38
C ALA A 142 -24.90 59.96 8.12
N ASP A 143 -25.79 58.98 8.08
CA ASP A 143 -27.23 59.20 7.88
C ASP A 143 -27.86 59.87 9.11
N ARG A 144 -27.50 59.45 10.34
CA ARG A 144 -27.91 60.15 11.57
C ARG A 144 -27.39 61.60 11.63
N ALA A 145 -26.16 61.86 11.15
CA ALA A 145 -25.63 63.22 11.06
C ALA A 145 -26.38 64.08 10.03
N ARG A 146 -26.85 63.48 8.91
CA ARG A 146 -27.70 64.15 7.92
C ARG A 146 -29.10 64.43 8.45
N GLU A 147 -29.68 63.51 9.20
CA GLU A 147 -30.99 63.69 9.84
C GLU A 147 -30.96 64.76 10.93
N GLN A 148 -29.89 64.83 11.72
CA GLN A 148 -29.68 65.92 12.70
C GLN A 148 -29.47 67.28 12.01
N SER A 149 -28.87 67.30 10.81
CA SER A 149 -28.77 68.51 9.99
C SER A 149 -30.13 68.95 9.41
N ASN A 150 -31.04 68.02 9.11
CA ASN A 150 -32.33 68.30 8.48
C ASN A 150 -33.48 68.57 9.49
N SER A 151 -33.37 68.14 10.75
CA SER A 151 -34.43 68.24 11.78
C SER A 151 -34.46 69.55 12.57
N GLY A 152 -33.63 70.55 12.21
CA GLY A 152 -33.87 71.94 12.60
C GLY A 152 -33.36 72.34 13.99
N GLN A 153 -32.08 72.71 14.05
CA GLN A 153 -31.53 73.84 14.83
C GLN A 153 -30.03 73.96 14.49
N LEU A 154 -29.69 74.67 13.40
CA LEU A 154 -28.30 74.91 13.03
C LEU A 154 -28.03 76.40 12.88
N THR A 155 -27.45 76.97 13.93
CA THR A 155 -26.93 78.34 14.01
C THR A 155 -25.64 78.46 13.16
N GLY A 156 -25.71 79.25 12.09
CA GLY A 156 -24.67 80.03 11.39
C GLY A 156 -23.30 79.42 11.04
N LEU A 157 -22.59 78.82 12.00
CA LEU A 157 -21.22 78.32 11.85
C LEU A 157 -21.16 76.79 11.67
N ALA A 158 -22.13 76.04 12.21
CA ALA A 158 -22.17 74.59 12.05
C ALA A 158 -22.59 74.16 10.62
N GLN A 159 -23.32 75.01 9.90
CA GLN A 159 -23.71 74.78 8.50
C GLN A 159 -22.48 74.83 7.57
N ILE A 160 -21.54 75.76 7.80
CA ILE A 160 -20.31 75.89 7.01
C ILE A 160 -19.37 74.70 7.26
N ASN A 161 -19.31 74.19 8.50
CA ASN A 161 -18.48 73.04 8.84
C ASN A 161 -19.05 71.70 8.28
N ALA A 162 -20.38 71.57 8.24
CA ALA A 162 -21.06 70.45 7.58
C ALA A 162 -20.91 70.50 6.06
N LEU A 163 -20.97 71.69 5.44
CA LEU A 163 -20.77 71.88 4.00
C LEU A 163 -19.30 71.67 3.60
N MET A 164 -18.33 72.10 4.41
CA MET A 164 -16.90 71.79 4.16
C MET A 164 -16.61 70.29 4.29
N ARG A 165 -17.19 69.59 5.27
CA ARG A 165 -17.02 68.13 5.39
C ARG A 165 -17.72 67.35 4.27
N ALA A 166 -18.89 67.81 3.82
CA ALA A 166 -19.57 67.24 2.67
C ALA A 166 -18.78 67.47 1.37
N ASN A 167 -18.14 68.63 1.21
CA ASN A 167 -17.33 68.94 0.03
C ASN A 167 -15.97 68.22 0.02
N THR A 168 -15.40 67.85 1.18
CA THR A 168 -14.24 66.93 1.25
C THR A 168 -14.61 65.48 0.95
N SER A 169 -15.88 65.08 1.08
CA SER A 169 -16.35 63.73 0.69
C SER A 169 -16.71 63.59 -0.79
N LEU A 170 -16.78 64.70 -1.53
CA LEU A 170 -17.00 64.71 -2.98
C LEU A 170 -15.70 64.58 -3.80
N PHE A 171 -14.55 64.66 -3.14
CA PHE A 171 -13.22 64.44 -3.74
C PHE A 171 -12.60 63.08 -3.38
N ASP A 172 -13.37 62.15 -2.79
CA ASP A 172 -12.95 60.74 -2.70
C ASP A 172 -13.37 60.01 -4.00
N ILE A 173 -12.90 60.58 -5.11
CA ILE A 173 -12.79 59.92 -6.40
C ILE A 173 -11.43 59.24 -6.37
N ASP A 174 -11.42 57.94 -6.69
CA ASP A 174 -10.25 57.07 -6.82
C ASP A 174 -9.70 56.39 -5.57
N THR A 175 -10.51 55.51 -5.00
CA THR A 175 -10.14 54.09 -5.11
C THR A 175 -11.29 53.28 -5.70
N ARG A 176 -11.57 53.50 -6.99
CA ARG A 176 -11.68 52.32 -7.85
C ARG A 176 -10.33 51.62 -7.71
N GLN A 177 -10.22 50.68 -6.79
CA GLN A 177 -9.41 49.51 -7.06
C GLN A 177 -10.07 48.92 -8.31
N THR A 178 -9.60 49.40 -9.45
CA THR A 178 -9.05 48.55 -10.48
C THR A 178 -8.88 47.15 -9.90
N VAL A 179 -9.92 46.33 -10.09
CA VAL A 179 -9.69 44.98 -10.59
C VAL A 179 -8.91 45.21 -11.88
N LEU A 180 -7.60 45.45 -11.71
CA LEU A 180 -6.62 45.27 -12.75
C LEU A 180 -6.86 43.81 -13.11
N ASN A 181 -7.66 43.65 -14.16
CA ASN A 181 -7.58 42.53 -15.05
C ASN A 181 -6.13 42.56 -15.57
N VAL A 182 -5.20 42.05 -14.76
CA VAL A 182 -3.82 41.85 -15.15
C VAL A 182 -3.90 40.86 -16.30
N PRO A 183 -3.53 41.26 -17.53
CA PRO A 183 -3.49 40.32 -18.64
C PRO A 183 -2.45 39.25 -18.28
N GLY A 184 -2.91 38.02 -18.01
CA GLY A 184 -2.06 36.92 -17.54
C GLY A 184 -2.62 36.05 -16.40
N LEU A 185 -3.77 36.40 -15.82
CA LEU A 185 -4.35 35.74 -14.64
C LEU A 185 -5.53 34.80 -14.93
N SER A 186 -5.63 34.26 -16.14
CA SER A 186 -6.40 33.05 -16.37
C SER A 186 -5.55 31.86 -15.90
N PRO A 187 -6.04 31.00 -14.98
CA PRO A 187 -5.32 29.80 -14.60
C PRO A 187 -4.91 29.03 -15.86
N PRO A 188 -3.74 28.38 -15.89
CA PRO A 188 -3.30 27.60 -17.03
C PRO A 188 -4.13 26.31 -17.11
N TRP A 189 -5.42 26.42 -17.46
CA TRP A 189 -6.40 25.33 -17.42
C TRP A 189 -5.97 24.14 -18.28
N ILE A 190 -5.29 24.39 -19.40
CA ILE A 190 -4.80 23.34 -20.31
C ILE A 190 -3.65 22.55 -19.64
N PRO A 191 -2.56 23.18 -19.16
CA PRO A 191 -1.56 22.49 -18.34
C PRO A 191 -2.13 21.81 -17.09
N LEU A 192 -3.08 22.45 -16.40
CA LEU A 192 -3.69 21.92 -15.18
C LEU A 192 -4.49 20.64 -15.46
N GLN A 193 -5.28 20.63 -16.54
CA GLN A 193 -6.02 19.44 -16.97
C GLN A 193 -5.07 18.32 -17.36
N LYS A 194 -3.97 18.64 -18.06
CA LYS A 194 -2.96 17.66 -18.43
C LYS A 194 -2.31 17.01 -17.20
N GLU A 195 -1.95 17.79 -16.19
CA GLU A 195 -1.41 17.26 -14.93
C GLU A 195 -2.45 16.42 -14.19
N TRP A 196 -3.72 16.84 -14.16
CA TRP A 196 -4.79 16.04 -13.56
C TRP A 196 -4.99 14.69 -14.28
N ASP A 197 -4.96 14.69 -15.61
CA ASP A 197 -5.06 13.47 -16.41
C ASP A 197 -3.88 12.53 -16.10
N LEU A 198 -2.66 13.07 -15.91
CA LEU A 198 -1.49 12.29 -15.48
C LEU A 198 -1.66 11.72 -14.06
N ILE A 199 -2.14 12.53 -13.11
CA ILE A 199 -2.40 12.11 -11.73
C ILE A 199 -3.43 10.99 -11.69
N THR A 200 -4.54 11.14 -12.41
CA THR A 200 -5.63 10.15 -12.43
C THR A 200 -5.19 8.84 -13.07
N VAL A 201 -4.46 8.88 -14.19
CA VAL A 201 -3.88 7.69 -14.82
C VAL A 201 -2.91 7.00 -13.87
N CYS A 202 -1.99 7.74 -13.23
CA CYS A 202 -1.04 7.17 -12.28
C CYS A 202 -1.73 6.57 -11.04
N HIS A 203 -2.77 7.23 -10.52
CA HIS A 203 -3.55 6.72 -9.42
C HIS A 203 -4.28 5.41 -9.78
N LEU A 204 -4.87 5.33 -10.97
CA LEU A 204 -5.53 4.12 -11.46
C LEU A 204 -4.55 2.97 -11.67
N GLU A 205 -3.38 3.25 -12.25
CA GLU A 205 -2.29 2.27 -12.39
C GLU A 205 -1.82 1.77 -11.03
N ALA A 206 -1.54 2.66 -10.08
CA ALA A 206 -1.14 2.29 -8.72
C ALA A 206 -2.22 1.48 -7.99
N LYS A 207 -3.50 1.86 -8.14
CA LYS A 207 -4.64 1.14 -7.55
C LYS A 207 -4.82 -0.25 -8.14
N HIS A 208 -4.67 -0.39 -9.45
CA HIS A 208 -4.71 -1.69 -10.11
C HIS A 208 -3.55 -2.57 -9.64
N HIS A 209 -2.34 -2.03 -9.64
CA HIS A 209 -1.13 -2.76 -9.22
C HIS A 209 -1.24 -3.21 -7.77
N ALA A 210 -1.66 -2.33 -6.85
CA ALA A 210 -1.87 -2.66 -5.44
C ALA A 210 -2.87 -3.82 -5.24
N ARG A 211 -3.96 -3.84 -6.02
CA ARG A 211 -4.92 -4.95 -6.00
C ARG A 211 -4.30 -6.26 -6.48
N VAL A 212 -3.61 -6.23 -7.62
CA VAL A 212 -2.95 -7.42 -8.19
C VAL A 212 -1.89 -7.96 -7.23
N VAL A 213 -1.12 -7.08 -6.57
CA VAL A 213 -0.14 -7.45 -5.55
C VAL A 213 -0.81 -8.05 -4.32
N SER A 214 -1.93 -7.48 -3.86
CA SER A 214 -2.71 -8.04 -2.74
C SER A 214 -3.21 -9.46 -3.05
N ASP A 215 -3.80 -9.67 -4.23
CA ASP A 215 -4.28 -10.99 -4.66
C ASP A 215 -3.11 -11.99 -4.78
N PHE A 216 -1.96 -11.52 -5.28
CA PHE A 216 -0.75 -12.33 -5.36
C PHE A 216 -0.19 -12.69 -3.98
N LEU A 217 -0.16 -11.76 -3.03
CA LEU A 217 0.29 -12.00 -1.66
C LEU A 217 -0.55 -13.08 -0.97
N GLU A 218 -1.87 -13.09 -1.18
CA GLU A 218 -2.73 -14.15 -0.68
C GLU A 218 -2.33 -15.53 -1.23
N SER A 219 -1.92 -15.59 -2.51
CA SER A 219 -1.44 -16.82 -3.15
C SER A 219 -0.07 -17.32 -2.69
N VAL A 220 0.70 -16.47 -2.00
CA VAL A 220 2.07 -16.73 -1.51
C VAL A 220 2.08 -16.90 0.02
N LYS A 221 1.03 -16.45 0.71
CA LYS A 221 0.92 -16.49 2.17
C LYS A 221 1.06 -17.92 2.70
N GLY A 222 1.97 -18.10 3.65
CA GLY A 222 2.18 -19.38 4.31
C GLY A 222 3.09 -20.37 3.59
N ASN A 223 3.77 -19.97 2.50
CA ASN A 223 4.70 -20.82 1.73
C ASN A 223 4.07 -22.16 1.27
N PRO A 224 3.00 -22.13 0.45
CA PRO A 224 2.30 -23.36 0.03
C PRO A 224 3.18 -24.35 -0.75
N GLU A 225 4.30 -23.89 -1.32
CA GLU A 225 5.25 -24.69 -2.12
C GLU A 225 6.24 -25.48 -1.25
N SER A 226 6.45 -25.11 0.02
CA SER A 226 7.31 -25.84 0.96
C SER A 226 6.55 -26.35 2.20
N PRO A 227 5.51 -27.19 2.01
CA PRO A 227 4.75 -27.72 3.12
C PRO A 227 5.62 -28.65 3.99
N PRO A 228 5.53 -28.55 5.33
CA PRO A 228 6.32 -29.40 6.23
C PRO A 228 5.96 -30.88 6.08
N GLN A 229 4.76 -31.22 5.61
CA GLN A 229 4.35 -32.59 5.36
C GLN A 229 5.27 -33.30 4.36
N ILE A 230 5.78 -32.61 3.33
CA ILE A 230 6.68 -33.21 2.32
C ILE A 230 8.01 -33.59 2.97
N THR A 231 8.57 -32.70 3.80
CA THR A 231 9.82 -32.96 4.54
C THR A 231 9.68 -34.18 5.45
N TRP A 232 8.59 -34.26 6.22
CA TRP A 232 8.33 -35.40 7.10
C TRP A 232 8.10 -36.69 6.34
N SER A 233 7.37 -36.63 5.22
CA SER A 233 7.15 -37.80 4.35
C SER A 233 8.47 -38.34 3.82
N LEU A 234 9.38 -37.46 3.40
CA LEU A 234 10.67 -37.83 2.84
C LEU A 234 11.61 -38.43 3.90
N LEU A 235 11.58 -37.88 5.12
CA LEU A 235 12.27 -38.46 6.29
C LEU A 235 11.72 -39.86 6.62
N MET A 236 10.39 -40.03 6.63
CA MET A 236 9.76 -41.32 6.92
C MET A 236 10.09 -42.37 5.86
N VAL A 237 10.08 -42.01 4.57
CA VAL A 237 10.50 -42.90 3.49
C VAL A 237 11.96 -43.30 3.64
N GLY A 238 12.84 -42.35 4.00
CA GLY A 238 14.24 -42.63 4.33
C GLY A 238 14.39 -43.59 5.51
N LEU A 239 13.62 -43.41 6.57
CA LEU A 239 13.62 -44.29 7.74
C LEU A 239 13.16 -45.69 7.36
N ILE A 240 12.02 -45.82 6.67
CA ILE A 240 11.47 -47.11 6.21
C ILE A 240 12.48 -47.83 5.31
N PHE A 241 13.20 -47.11 4.46
CA PHE A 241 14.26 -47.68 3.64
C PHE A 241 15.39 -48.26 4.49
N LEU A 242 15.88 -47.50 5.47
CA LEU A 242 16.95 -47.98 6.37
C LEU A 242 16.50 -49.17 7.22
N THR A 243 15.30 -49.13 7.80
CA THR A 243 14.81 -50.18 8.71
C THR A 243 14.23 -51.39 8.00
N GLY A 244 13.68 -51.23 6.79
CA GLY A 244 12.99 -52.31 6.07
C GLY A 244 13.80 -52.90 4.90
N VAL A 245 14.74 -52.14 4.34
CA VAL A 245 15.62 -52.64 3.27
C VAL A 245 17.01 -52.92 3.82
N ILE A 246 17.68 -51.91 4.37
CA ILE A 246 19.09 -52.06 4.79
C ILE A 246 19.21 -53.02 5.98
N TYR A 247 18.42 -52.80 7.03
CA TYR A 247 18.51 -53.60 8.26
C TYR A 247 18.28 -55.10 8.03
N PRO A 248 17.22 -55.58 7.35
CA PRO A 248 17.04 -57.01 7.14
C PRO A 248 18.10 -57.62 6.19
N LEU A 249 18.54 -56.87 5.19
CA LEU A 249 19.62 -57.31 4.30
C LEU A 249 20.95 -57.45 5.02
N THR A 250 21.22 -56.70 6.10
CA THR A 250 22.43 -56.86 6.92
C THR A 250 22.52 -58.25 7.55
N PHE A 251 21.40 -58.87 7.95
CA PHE A 251 21.40 -60.16 8.66
C PHE A 251 21.45 -61.41 7.78
N MET A 252 21.47 -61.26 6.45
CA MET A 252 21.61 -62.42 5.56
C MET A 252 23.08 -62.87 5.40
N PRO A 253 23.35 -64.17 5.17
CA PRO A 253 22.44 -65.29 5.36
C PRO A 253 22.20 -65.55 6.86
N ALA A 254 20.94 -65.70 7.25
CA ALA A 254 20.55 -66.02 8.62
C ALA A 254 20.75 -67.52 8.87
N VAL A 255 21.84 -67.88 9.55
CA VAL A 255 22.21 -69.28 9.86
C VAL A 255 21.54 -69.78 11.16
N SER A 256 21.09 -68.87 12.03
CA SER A 256 20.42 -69.20 13.30
C SER A 256 19.38 -68.13 13.68
N LEU A 257 18.56 -68.41 14.70
CA LEU A 257 17.59 -67.46 15.26
C LEU A 257 18.28 -66.13 15.60
N PRO A 258 17.71 -64.96 15.23
CA PRO A 258 18.26 -63.68 15.61
C PRO A 258 18.34 -63.58 17.14
N THR A 259 19.55 -63.56 17.69
CA THR A 259 19.74 -63.28 19.11
C THR A 259 19.85 -61.77 19.29
N PHE A 260 19.08 -61.21 20.22
CA PHE A 260 19.02 -59.77 20.48
C PHE A 260 20.26 -59.21 21.20
N ILE A 261 21.31 -60.01 21.39
CA ILE A 261 22.50 -59.66 22.17
C ILE A 261 23.59 -59.26 21.18
N PHE A 262 23.80 -57.95 20.99
CA PHE A 262 24.81 -57.43 20.08
C PHE A 262 26.06 -56.91 20.82
N PRO A 263 27.24 -57.50 20.59
CA PRO A 263 28.51 -56.81 20.81
C PRO A 263 28.72 -55.79 19.68
N TRP A 264 28.97 -54.52 20.03
CA TRP A 264 29.25 -53.43 19.08
C TRP A 264 30.35 -53.77 18.05
N ALA A 265 31.30 -54.64 18.42
CA ALA A 265 32.38 -55.12 17.56
C ALA A 265 31.92 -55.99 16.37
N GLU A 266 30.83 -56.75 16.53
CA GLU A 266 30.29 -57.57 15.43
C GLU A 266 29.53 -56.72 14.41
N LEU A 267 28.87 -55.67 14.89
CA LEU A 267 28.17 -54.70 14.06
C LEU A 267 29.17 -53.93 13.17
N SER A 268 30.29 -53.45 13.73
CA SER A 268 31.34 -52.77 12.96
C SER A 268 32.00 -53.69 11.94
N ASN A 269 32.26 -54.96 12.28
CA ASN A 269 32.83 -55.94 11.35
C ASN A 269 31.85 -56.31 10.23
N ALA A 270 30.54 -56.34 10.51
CA ALA A 270 29.52 -56.53 9.50
C ALA A 270 29.44 -55.36 8.51
N PHE A 271 29.65 -54.11 8.96
CA PHE A 271 29.73 -52.93 8.09
C PHE A 271 31.04 -52.88 7.26
N LEU A 272 32.17 -53.34 7.80
CA LEU A 272 33.48 -53.37 7.13
C LEU A 272 33.69 -54.60 6.21
N SER A 273 32.79 -55.57 6.25
CA SER A 273 32.76 -56.68 5.28
C SER A 273 32.38 -56.17 3.87
N VAL A 274 32.83 -56.85 2.81
CA VAL A 274 32.52 -56.51 1.40
C VAL A 274 31.02 -56.28 1.18
N LYS A 275 30.19 -57.12 1.83
CA LYS A 275 28.73 -56.99 1.79
C LYS A 275 28.24 -55.72 2.50
N GLY A 276 28.76 -55.45 3.70
CA GLY A 276 28.42 -54.26 4.48
C GLY A 276 28.86 -52.97 3.79
N ALA A 277 30.02 -52.98 3.15
CA ALA A 277 30.52 -51.87 2.35
C ALA A 277 29.57 -51.56 1.18
N LEU A 278 29.10 -52.58 0.46
CA LEU A 278 28.15 -52.40 -0.65
C LEU A 278 26.78 -51.89 -0.17
N LEU A 279 26.26 -52.43 0.94
CA LEU A 279 25.02 -51.97 1.56
C LEU A 279 25.14 -50.54 2.12
N SER A 280 26.27 -50.20 2.72
CA SER A 280 26.54 -48.86 3.22
C SER A 280 26.67 -47.85 2.08
N LEU A 281 27.30 -48.22 0.97
CA LEU A 281 27.37 -47.37 -0.23
C LEU A 281 25.97 -47.12 -0.80
N LEU A 282 25.13 -48.15 -0.84
CA LEU A 282 23.75 -48.04 -1.30
C LEU A 282 22.91 -47.17 -0.36
N ALA A 283 23.04 -47.38 0.96
CA ALA A 283 22.38 -46.55 1.98
C ALA A 283 22.82 -45.09 1.91
N ALA A 284 24.12 -44.83 1.74
CA ALA A 284 24.68 -43.49 1.59
C ALA A 284 24.17 -42.80 0.32
N SER A 285 24.12 -43.50 -0.81
CA SER A 285 23.62 -42.97 -2.07
C SER A 285 22.14 -42.57 -1.97
N PHE A 286 21.30 -43.44 -1.40
CA PHE A 286 19.89 -43.12 -1.17
C PHE A 286 19.70 -41.97 -0.17
N SER A 287 20.47 -41.96 0.92
CA SER A 287 20.43 -40.89 1.91
C SER A 287 20.84 -39.54 1.32
N PHE A 288 21.85 -39.53 0.44
CA PHE A 288 22.28 -38.34 -0.28
C PHE A 288 21.16 -37.77 -1.16
N VAL A 289 20.46 -38.64 -1.92
CA VAL A 289 19.33 -38.22 -2.75
C VAL A 289 18.21 -37.62 -1.87
N PHE A 290 17.85 -38.27 -0.77
CA PHE A 290 16.84 -37.75 0.14
C PHE A 290 17.24 -36.42 0.79
N LEU A 291 18.50 -36.28 1.18
CA LEU A 291 19.03 -35.05 1.75
C LEU A 291 19.02 -33.92 0.72
N MET A 292 19.37 -34.20 -0.53
CA MET A 292 19.28 -33.25 -1.64
C MET A 292 17.84 -32.74 -1.80
N PHE A 293 16.85 -33.63 -1.91
CA PHE A 293 15.46 -33.23 -2.08
C PHE A 293 14.87 -32.52 -0.85
N THR A 294 15.28 -32.93 0.36
CA THR A 294 14.93 -32.23 1.60
C THR A 294 15.46 -30.80 1.60
N ARG A 295 16.73 -30.62 1.23
CA ARG A 295 17.36 -29.30 1.09
C ARG A 295 16.63 -28.45 0.06
N THR A 296 16.29 -29.02 -1.10
CA THR A 296 15.49 -28.33 -2.12
C THR A 296 14.15 -27.87 -1.55
N ASN A 297 13.40 -28.75 -0.86
CA ASN A 297 12.12 -28.40 -0.25
C ASN A 297 12.23 -27.26 0.77
N ILE A 298 13.26 -27.29 1.63
CA ILE A 298 13.48 -26.23 2.64
C ILE A 298 13.89 -24.90 1.98
N SER A 299 14.59 -24.96 0.84
CA SER A 299 15.04 -23.77 0.11
C SER A 299 13.92 -23.05 -0.66
N MET A 300 12.78 -23.68 -0.89
CA MET A 300 11.59 -23.09 -1.55
C MET A 300 10.78 -22.22 -0.58
N LYS A 301 11.45 -21.25 0.04
CA LYS A 301 10.82 -20.24 0.92
C LYS A 301 11.04 -18.87 0.33
N TYR A 302 10.00 -18.06 0.32
CA TYR A 302 10.07 -16.69 -0.15
C TYR A 302 10.86 -15.83 0.84
N ALA A 303 11.67 -14.90 0.33
CA ALA A 303 12.43 -13.99 1.17
C ALA A 303 11.48 -13.05 1.91
N ALA A 304 11.60 -13.00 3.25
CA ALA A 304 10.73 -12.17 4.09
C ALA A 304 10.81 -10.68 3.72
N GLU A 305 11.98 -10.23 3.29
CA GLU A 305 12.20 -8.86 2.79
C GLU A 305 11.33 -8.54 1.58
N GLN A 306 11.29 -9.44 0.59
CA GLN A 306 10.51 -9.24 -0.64
C GLN A 306 9.01 -9.29 -0.37
N ILE A 307 8.56 -10.19 0.52
CA ILE A 307 7.16 -10.22 0.96
C ILE A 307 6.79 -8.91 1.67
N GLY A 308 7.64 -8.41 2.56
CA GLY A 308 7.40 -7.16 3.27
C GLY A 308 7.38 -5.94 2.34
N GLU A 309 8.21 -5.93 1.28
CA GLU A 309 8.16 -4.91 0.24
C GLU A 309 6.82 -4.97 -0.52
N LEU A 310 6.38 -6.16 -0.96
CA LEU A 310 5.07 -6.33 -1.60
C LEU A 310 3.90 -5.96 -0.69
N GLU A 311 3.98 -6.26 0.60
CA GLU A 311 2.92 -5.93 1.57
C GLU A 311 2.74 -4.41 1.70
N LYS A 312 3.83 -3.65 1.64
CA LYS A 312 3.75 -2.18 1.55
C LYS A 312 3.11 -1.75 0.23
N LEU A 313 3.48 -2.39 -0.88
CA LEU A 313 2.93 -2.09 -2.21
C LEU A 313 1.48 -2.54 -2.40
N ALA A 314 0.93 -3.35 -1.49
CA ALA A 314 -0.49 -3.72 -1.51
C ALA A 314 -1.43 -2.57 -1.13
N ASP A 315 -0.91 -1.51 -0.49
CA ASP A 315 -1.67 -0.29 -0.19
C ASP A 315 -1.25 0.86 -1.10
N VAL A 316 -2.22 1.40 -1.85
CA VAL A 316 -2.06 2.55 -2.75
C VAL A 316 -1.49 3.78 -2.03
N LYS A 317 -1.79 3.92 -0.73
CA LYS A 317 -1.30 5.02 0.10
C LYS A 317 0.22 5.07 0.23
N ASN A 318 0.89 3.93 0.04
CA ASN A 318 2.35 3.84 0.14
C ASN A 318 3.07 4.24 -1.16
N TYR A 319 2.34 4.46 -2.26
CA TYR A 319 2.92 4.97 -3.51
C TYR A 319 3.12 6.49 -3.47
N SER A 320 2.19 7.22 -2.87
CA SER A 320 2.27 8.67 -2.72
C SER A 320 1.43 9.15 -1.55
N ALA A 321 1.94 10.12 -0.79
CA ALA A 321 1.22 10.74 0.32
C ALA A 321 -0.10 11.40 -0.15
N TYR A 322 -0.12 11.96 -1.36
CA TYR A 322 -1.28 12.66 -1.92
C TYR A 322 -2.45 11.72 -2.27
N PHE A 323 -2.18 10.44 -2.54
CA PHE A 323 -3.24 9.46 -2.83
C PHE A 323 -4.09 9.10 -1.62
N ARG A 324 -3.64 9.43 -0.41
CA ARG A 324 -4.43 9.25 0.83
C ARG A 324 -5.70 10.08 0.78
N TYR A 325 -5.63 11.29 0.24
CA TYR A 325 -6.75 12.22 0.13
C TYR A 325 -7.79 11.80 -0.91
N LEU A 326 -7.36 11.16 -2.00
CA LEU A 326 -8.27 10.56 -2.99
C LEU A 326 -9.05 9.37 -2.41
N ALA A 327 -8.40 8.54 -1.60
CA ALA A 327 -9.06 7.38 -0.99
C ALA A 327 -10.13 7.80 0.03
N GLN A 328 -9.86 8.83 0.84
CA GLN A 328 -10.77 9.35 1.86
C GLN A 328 -12.06 9.91 1.26
N ARG A 329 -11.97 10.66 0.16
CA ARG A 329 -13.13 11.30 -0.48
C ARG A 329 -14.00 10.34 -1.31
N SER A 330 -13.49 9.15 -1.65
CA SER A 330 -14.27 8.09 -2.30
C SER A 330 -15.10 7.22 -1.33
N ALA A 331 -14.89 7.39 -0.02
CA ALA A 331 -15.55 6.64 1.04
C ALA A 331 -16.61 7.46 1.80
N GLU A 332 -16.65 8.78 1.58
CA GLU A 332 -17.74 9.70 1.97
C GLU A 332 -18.82 9.71 0.88
#